data_AF-A0A1A2SE70-F1
#
_entry.id   AF-A0A1A2SE70-F1
#
_cell.length_a   1.000
_cell.length_b   1.000
_cell.length_c   1.000
_cell.angle_alpha   90.00
_cell.angle_beta   90.00
_cell.angle_gamma   90.00
#
_symmetry.space_group_name_H-M   'P 1'
#
loop_
_entity.id
_entity.type
_entity.pdbx_description
1 polymer ?
#
loop_
_entity_poly.entity_id
_entity_poly.type
_entity_poly.pdbx_seq_one_letter_code
_entity_poly.pdbx_strand_id
1 'polypeptide(L)' 'MDPHERIPHDDWADQDLLTKGEAAERLSAEIAEVNAKLSVAHAGDEILERRLNGLKEAYRHLTEAEPG' A
#
# COMPACT_ATOMS: atom_id res chain seq x y z
N MET A 1 15.54 -20.95 -11.78
CA MET A 1 14.18 -20.39 -11.60
C MET A 1 13.86 -19.67 -12.90
N ASP A 2 12.91 -20.18 -13.66
CA ASP A 2 12.56 -19.67 -14.98
C ASP A 2 11.76 -18.35 -14.81
N PRO A 3 12.15 -17.23 -15.44
CA PRO A 3 11.46 -15.95 -15.29
C PRO A 3 10.06 -15.92 -15.91
N HIS A 4 9.64 -16.99 -16.61
CA HIS A 4 8.34 -17.10 -17.27
C HIS A 4 7.31 -18.00 -16.56
N GLU A 5 7.65 -18.57 -15.41
CA GLU A 5 6.69 -19.29 -14.55
C GLU A 5 5.76 -18.28 -13.85
N ARG A 6 4.77 -17.77 -14.61
CA ARG A 6 3.65 -17.04 -14.03
C ARG A 6 2.79 -18.07 -13.30
N ILE A 7 2.58 -17.84 -12.01
CA ILE A 7 1.67 -18.63 -11.17
C ILE A 7 0.31 -18.70 -11.90
N PRO A 8 -0.21 -19.92 -12.16
CA PRO A 8 -1.55 -20.10 -12.74
C PRO A 8 -2.58 -19.26 -11.98
N HIS A 9 -3.54 -18.66 -12.70
CA HIS A 9 -4.54 -17.78 -12.08
C HIS A 9 -5.36 -18.48 -10.99
N ASP A 10 -5.60 -19.79 -11.16
CA ASP A 10 -6.31 -20.61 -10.18
C ASP A 10 -5.50 -20.81 -8.88
N ASP A 11 -4.17 -20.74 -8.95
CA ASP A 11 -3.27 -20.80 -7.79
C ASP A 11 -3.10 -19.44 -7.10
N TRP A 12 -3.75 -18.37 -7.58
CA TRP A 12 -3.74 -17.08 -6.88
C TRP A 12 -4.60 -17.12 -5.61
N ALA A 13 -5.60 -18.00 -5.58
CA ALA A 13 -6.44 -18.22 -4.40
C ALA A 13 -5.69 -18.94 -3.27
N ASP A 14 -4.63 -19.68 -3.59
CA ASP A 14 -3.75 -20.34 -2.60
C ASP A 14 -2.74 -19.36 -1.97
N GLN A 15 -2.70 -18.11 -2.43
CA GLN A 15 -1.97 -17.04 -1.75
C GLN A 15 -2.86 -16.40 -0.69
N ASP A 16 -2.29 -16.15 0.49
CA ASP A 16 -2.93 -15.38 1.55
C ASP A 16 -3.06 -13.90 1.11
N LEU A 17 -4.08 -13.63 0.32
CA LEU A 17 -4.40 -12.30 -0.18
C LEU A 17 -5.08 -11.52 0.95
N LEU A 18 -4.55 -10.33 1.23
CA LEU A 18 -5.17 -9.41 2.19
C LEU A 18 -6.59 -9.08 1.75
N THR A 19 -7.53 -9.16 2.70
CA THR A 19 -8.83 -8.54 2.52
C THR A 19 -8.67 -7.03 2.32
N LYS A 20 -9.69 -6.38 1.74
CA LYS A 20 -9.69 -4.92 1.60
C LYS A 20 -9.46 -4.20 2.93
N GLY A 21 -9.99 -4.73 4.04
CA GLY A 21 -9.80 -4.20 5.38
C GLY A 21 -8.36 -4.31 5.85
N GLU A 22 -7.75 -5.50 5.74
CA GLU A 22 -6.35 -5.71 6.15
C GLU A 22 -5.37 -4.90 5.31
N ALA A 23 -5.65 -4.76 4.00
CA ALA A 23 -4.87 -3.89 3.13
C ALA A 23 -4.98 -2.41 3.55
N ALA A 24 -6.16 -1.96 3.97
CA ALA A 24 -6.38 -0.60 4.44
C ALA A 24 -5.65 -0.35 5.77
N GLU A 25 -5.74 -1.27 6.72
CA GLU A 25 -5.01 -1.19 8.00
C GLU A 25 -3.50 -1.09 7.79
N ARG A 26 -2.95 -1.92 6.89
CA ARG A 26 -1.52 -1.90 6.57
C ARG A 26 -1.09 -0.59 5.92
N LEU A 27 -1.87 -0.08 4.96
CA LEU A 27 -1.62 1.22 4.34
C LEU A 27 -1.70 2.37 5.37
N SER A 28 -2.66 2.33 6.28
CA SER A 28 -2.80 3.31 7.37
C SER A 28 -1.56 3.33 8.29
N ALA A 29 -1.06 2.16 8.68
CA ALA A 29 0.16 2.04 9.48
C ALA A 29 1.39 2.62 8.76
N GLU A 30 1.52 2.34 7.46
CA GLU A 30 2.63 2.86 6.64
C GLU A 30 2.55 4.38 6.45
N ILE A 31 1.35 4.93 6.27
CA ILE A 31 1.12 6.38 6.24
C ILE A 31 1.56 7.03 7.55
N ALA A 32 1.21 6.43 8.70
CA ALA A 32 1.62 6.94 10.00
C ALA A 32 3.14 6.94 10.18
N GLU A 33 3.81 5.86 9.75
CA GLU A 33 5.28 5.75 9.79
C GLU A 33 5.96 6.82 8.92
N VAL A 34 5.47 7.04 7.69
CA VAL A 34 6.04 8.06 6.78
C VAL A 34 5.83 9.47 7.32
N ASN A 35 4.65 9.76 7.87
CA ASN A 35 4.41 11.05 8.53
C ASN A 35 5.38 11.26 9.70
N ALA A 36 5.62 10.23 10.52
CA ALA A 36 6.58 10.32 11.62
C ALA A 36 7.99 10.60 11.10
N LYS A 37 8.43 9.94 10.03
CA LYS A 37 9.73 10.20 9.39
C LYS A 37 9.84 11.63 8.85
N LEU A 38 8.80 12.13 8.18
CA LEU A 38 8.75 13.50 7.68
C LEU A 38 8.77 14.54 8.81
N SER A 39 8.20 14.23 9.98
CA SER A 39 8.24 15.13 11.13
C SER A 39 9.63 15.28 11.76
N VAL A 40 10.50 14.29 11.54
CA VAL A 40 11.89 14.27 12.04
C VAL A 40 12.88 14.72 10.97
N ALA A 41 12.57 14.47 9.70
CA ALA A 41 13.36 14.95 8.57
C ALA A 41 13.33 16.48 8.50
N HIS A 42 14.46 17.10 8.13
CA HIS A 42 14.47 18.51 7.76
C HIS A 42 13.60 18.73 6.53
N ALA A 43 12.89 19.85 6.48
CA ALA A 43 11.96 20.18 5.40
C ALA A 43 12.60 19.97 4.01
N GLY A 44 11.90 19.25 3.13
CA GLY A 44 12.34 19.01 1.74
C GLY A 44 12.74 17.58 1.38
N ASP A 45 12.35 16.55 2.15
CA ASP A 45 12.46 15.17 1.68
C ASP A 45 11.35 14.84 0.67
N GLU A 46 11.52 15.35 -0.55
CA GLU A 46 10.57 15.22 -1.67
C GLU A 46 10.23 13.76 -1.99
N ILE A 47 11.15 12.82 -1.71
CA ILE A 47 10.93 11.39 -1.91
C ILE A 47 9.91 10.87 -0.90
N LEU A 48 10.09 11.19 0.39
CA LEU A 48 9.12 10.81 1.42
C LEU A 48 7.76 11.48 1.22
N GLU A 49 7.73 12.74 0.79
CA GLU A 49 6.50 13.45 0.47
C GLU A 49 5.75 12.80 -0.71
N ARG A 50 6.46 12.46 -1.79
CA ARG A 50 5.87 11.74 -2.93
C ARG A 50 5.34 10.37 -2.52
N ARG A 51 6.09 9.63 -1.70
CA ARG A 51 5.65 8.33 -1.15
C ARG A 51 4.38 8.50 -0.32
N LEU A 52 4.34 9.50 0.57
CA LEU A 52 3.17 9.78 1.40
C LEU A 52 1.93 10.05 0.56
N ASN A 53 2.07 10.84 -0.51
CA ASN A 53 0.96 11.15 -1.41
C ASN A 53 0.42 9.90 -2.11
N GLY A 54 1.31 9.05 -2.64
CA GLY A 54 0.90 7.78 -3.27
C GLY A 54 0.20 6.83 -2.29
N LEU A 55 0.69 6.72 -1.06
CA LEU A 55 0.06 5.89 -0.02
C LEU A 55 -1.34 6.41 0.35
N LYS A 56 -1.51 7.72 0.47
CA LYS A 56 -2.81 8.35 0.74
C LYS A 56 -3.80 8.13 -0.39
N GLU A 57 -3.36 8.21 -1.65
CA GLU A 57 -4.19 7.89 -2.82
C GLU A 57 -4.63 6.43 -2.81
N ALA A 58 -3.70 5.50 -2.60
CA ALA A 58 -4.00 4.06 -2.55
C ALA A 58 -4.98 3.72 -1.42
N TYR A 59 -4.78 4.30 -0.23
CA TYR A 59 -5.68 4.13 0.90
C TYR A 59 -7.08 4.67 0.57
N ARG A 60 -7.15 5.87 -0.03
CA ARG A 60 -8.40 6.48 -0.46
C ARG A 60 -9.15 5.58 -1.45
N HIS A 61 -8.48 5.09 -2.48
CA HIS A 61 -9.09 4.18 -3.45
C HIS A 61 -9.61 2.89 -2.82
N LEU A 62 -8.93 2.41 -1.78
CA LEU A 62 -9.32 1.19 -1.09
C LEU A 62 -10.53 1.39 -0.16
N THR A 63 -10.64 2.56 0.47
CA THR A 63 -11.71 2.87 1.45
C THR A 63 -12.92 3.60 0.86
N GLU A 64 -12.74 4.39 -0.20
CA GLU A 64 -13.82 5.13 -0.88
C GLU A 64 -14.44 4.34 -2.04
N ALA A 65 -13.83 3.23 -2.46
CA ALA A 65 -14.50 2.25 -3.31
C ALA A 65 -15.59 1.52 -2.49
N GLU A 66 -16.72 2.20 -2.28
CA GLU A 66 -17.93 1.63 -1.68
C GLU A 66 -18.52 0.49 -2.54
N PRO A 67 -19.28 -0.42 -1.91
CA PRO A 67 -19.58 -1.75 -2.44
C PRO A 67 -20.62 -1.67 -3.56
N GLY A 68 -20.33 -2.32 -4.67
CA GLY A 68 -21.37 -2.74 -5.62
C GLY A 68 -22.23 -3.84 -5.00
#